data_AF-A0A834PAI8-F1
#
_entry.id   AF-A0A834PAI8-F1
#
_cell.length_a   1.000
_cell.length_b   1.000
_cell.length_c   1.000
_cell.angle_alpha   90.00
_cell.angle_beta   90.00
_cell.angle_gamma   90.00
#
_symmetry.space_group_name_H-M   'P 1'
#
loop_
_entity.id
_entity.type
_entity.pdbx_description
1 polymer ?
#
loop_
_entity_poly.entity_id
_entity_poly.type
_entity_poly.pdbx_seq_one_letter_code
_entity_poly.pdbx_strand_id
1 'polypeptide(L)'
;MTEKTSLSFQSPTMEEHERNLMTGTLEQRKEAFKEDEELMRETTKFVTEVIETAAIEASKRKEQEEGGDFGEGSSLKGGNTIAGWNNRARGFCNRILNALCPCFSNNGKS
;
A
#
# COMPACT_ATOMS: atom_id res chain seq x y z
N MET A 1 23.08 63.99 2.50
CA MET A 1 23.42 62.91 3.45
C MET A 1 22.46 61.77 3.17
N THR A 2 22.94 60.64 2.67
CA THR A 2 22.11 59.47 2.35
C THR A 2 22.21 58.49 3.51
N GLU A 3 21.18 58.46 4.35
CA GLU A 3 21.06 57.50 5.44
C GLU A 3 20.82 56.11 4.84
N LYS A 4 21.74 55.19 5.12
CA LYS A 4 21.62 53.78 4.74
C LYS A 4 20.69 53.11 5.74
N THR A 5 19.43 52.88 5.35
CA THR A 5 18.50 52.06 6.13
C THR A 5 18.94 50.59 6.07
N SER A 6 19.64 50.15 7.11
CA SER A 6 19.97 48.74 7.33
C SER A 6 18.70 47.98 7.72
N LEU A 7 18.03 47.35 6.77
CA LEU A 7 16.92 46.44 7.03
C LEU A 7 17.49 45.10 7.50
N SER A 8 17.45 44.82 8.81
CA SER A 8 17.72 43.46 9.29
C SER A 8 16.48 42.60 9.11
N PHE A 9 16.56 41.60 8.23
CA PHE A 9 15.54 40.57 8.13
C PHE A 9 15.84 39.51 9.19
N GLN A 10 15.10 39.50 10.30
CA GLN A 10 15.09 38.34 11.20
C GLN A 10 14.29 37.25 10.50
N SER A 11 14.94 36.13 10.17
CA SER A 11 14.24 34.91 9.74
C SER A 11 13.21 34.51 10.79
N PRO A 12 12.07 33.91 10.39
CA PRO A 12 11.12 33.38 11.35
C PRO A 12 11.87 32.39 12.25
N THR A 13 11.89 32.67 13.54
CA THR A 13 12.36 31.70 14.51
C THR A 13 11.35 30.55 14.48
N MET A 14 11.69 29.41 13.86
CA MET A 14 10.86 28.21 13.99
C MET A 14 10.61 27.96 15.46
N GLU A 15 9.35 27.77 15.82
CA GLU A 15 8.96 27.53 17.20
C GLU A 15 9.66 26.25 17.68
N GLU A 16 10.02 26.21 18.96
CA GLU A 16 10.75 25.08 19.54
C GLU A 16 10.02 23.75 19.31
N HIS A 17 8.69 23.81 19.31
CA HIS A 17 7.78 22.72 18.96
C HIS A 17 8.02 22.17 17.53
N GLU A 18 8.08 23.04 16.52
CA GLU A 18 8.34 22.64 15.12
C GLU A 18 9.75 22.03 14.97
N ARG A 19 10.73 22.58 15.69
CA ARG A 19 12.10 22.04 15.71
C ARG A 19 12.13 20.64 16.35
N ASN A 20 11.40 20.44 17.44
CA ASN A 20 11.30 19.16 18.12
C ASN A 20 10.61 18.11 17.22
N LEU A 21 9.57 18.49 16.48
CA LEU A 21 8.91 17.65 15.46
C LEU A 21 9.86 17.19 14.34
N MET A 22 10.76 18.07 13.87
CA MET A 22 11.65 17.75 12.74
C MET A 22 12.97 17.10 13.14
N THR A 23 13.53 17.48 14.29
CA THR A 23 14.93 17.18 14.64
C THR A 23 15.11 16.55 16.02
N GLY A 24 14.04 16.42 16.80
CA GLY A 24 14.07 15.78 18.12
C GLY A 24 14.24 14.27 18.07
N THR A 25 14.50 13.68 19.24
CA THR A 25 14.47 12.22 19.44
C THR A 25 13.07 11.66 19.11
N LEU A 26 12.95 10.34 18.95
CA LEU A 26 11.65 9.73 18.63
C LEU A 26 10.58 10.04 19.68
N GLU A 27 10.97 10.01 20.95
CA GLU A 27 10.11 10.29 22.10
C GLU A 27 9.66 11.76 22.09
N GLN A 28 10.58 12.69 21.88
CA GLN A 28 10.26 14.12 21.77
C GLN A 28 9.35 14.42 20.57
N ARG A 29 9.58 13.76 19.43
CA ARG A 29 8.71 13.89 18.26
C ARG A 29 7.30 13.36 18.53
N LYS A 30 7.17 12.28 19.30
CA LYS A 30 5.85 11.75 19.70
C LYS A 30 5.13 12.68 20.67
N GLU A 31 5.85 13.33 21.58
CA GLU A 31 5.27 14.30 22.51
C GLU A 31 4.82 15.56 21.78
N ALA A 32 5.69 16.18 20.98
CA ALA A 32 5.34 17.35 20.16
C ALA A 32 4.17 17.04 19.21
N PHE A 33 4.15 15.87 18.56
CA PHE A 33 3.02 15.47 17.71
C PHE A 33 1.68 15.41 18.47
N LYS A 34 1.69 15.02 19.75
CA LYS A 34 0.48 14.91 20.57
C LYS A 34 0.03 16.25 21.16
N GLU A 35 0.96 17.18 21.34
CA GLU A 35 0.67 18.51 21.90
C GLU A 35 -0.06 19.41 20.90
N ASP A 36 0.13 19.19 19.60
CA ASP A 36 -0.56 19.91 18.54
C ASP A 36 -2.02 19.44 18.38
N GLU A 37 -2.95 20.20 18.98
CA GLU A 37 -4.39 19.90 18.93
C GLU A 37 -4.97 19.94 17.51
N GLU A 38 -4.49 20.84 16.66
CA GLU A 38 -4.98 20.98 15.29
C GLU A 38 -4.53 19.77 14.45
N LEU A 39 -3.25 19.41 14.55
CA LEU A 39 -2.70 18.23 13.89
C LEU A 39 -3.37 16.94 14.36
N MET A 40 -3.64 16.79 15.66
CA MET A 40 -4.34 15.63 16.20
C MET A 40 -5.79 15.55 15.71
N ARG A 41 -6.48 16.68 15.59
CA ARG A 41 -7.84 16.76 15.03
C ARG A 41 -7.86 16.31 13.58
N GLU A 42 -6.95 16.83 12.76
CA GLU A 42 -6.84 16.44 11.34
C GLU A 42 -6.46 14.99 11.16
N THR A 43 -5.51 14.49 11.97
CA THR A 43 -5.10 13.07 11.96
C THR A 43 -6.28 12.16 12.28
N THR A 44 -7.07 12.51 13.31
CA THR A 44 -8.26 11.75 13.70
C THR A 44 -9.30 11.72 12.59
N LYS A 45 -9.53 12.88 11.95
CA LYS A 45 -10.43 12.99 10.80
C LYS A 45 -9.98 12.07 9.66
N PHE A 46 -8.72 12.14 9.26
CA PHE A 46 -8.15 11.31 8.20
C PHE A 46 -8.30 9.81 8.51
N VAL A 47 -7.96 9.37 9.73
CA VAL A 47 -8.10 7.96 10.13
C VAL A 47 -9.56 7.52 10.05
N THR A 48 -10.49 8.38 10.47
CA THR A 48 -11.93 8.11 10.41
C THR A 48 -12.40 7.93 8.96
N GLU A 49 -12.01 8.85 8.05
CA GLU A 49 -12.36 8.76 6.63
C GLU A 49 -11.83 7.48 5.98
N VAL A 50 -10.61 7.05 6.33
CA VAL A 50 -10.03 5.79 5.83
C VAL A 50 -10.84 4.58 6.31
N ILE A 51 -11.24 4.57 7.60
CA ILE A 51 -12.04 3.49 8.17
C ILE A 51 -13.42 3.43 7.49
N GLU A 52 -14.08 4.57 7.33
CA GLU A 52 -15.38 4.66 6.66
C GLU A 52 -15.28 4.19 5.21
N THR A 53 -14.27 4.64 4.48
CA THR A 53 -14.04 4.22 3.09
C THR A 53 -13.81 2.70 3.00
N ALA A 54 -12.98 2.15 3.88
CA ALA A 54 -12.75 0.71 3.94
C ALA A 54 -14.03 -0.08 4.28
N ALA A 55 -14.88 0.45 5.17
CA ALA A 55 -16.16 -0.17 5.51
C ALA A 55 -17.15 -0.14 4.34
N ILE A 56 -17.21 0.98 3.60
CA ILE A 56 -18.04 1.12 2.39
C ILE A 56 -17.57 0.14 1.31
N GLU A 57 -16.27 0.06 1.05
CA GLU A 57 -15.73 -0.88 0.07
C GLU A 57 -15.97 -2.34 0.46
N ALA A 58 -15.81 -2.68 1.74
CA ALA A 58 -16.09 -4.03 2.24
C ALA A 58 -17.58 -4.40 2.11
N SER A 59 -18.48 -3.45 2.40
CA SER A 59 -19.93 -3.66 2.27
C SER A 59 -20.34 -3.84 0.81
N LYS A 60 -19.79 -3.02 -0.10
CA LYS A 60 -20.01 -3.14 -1.54
C LYS A 60 -19.56 -4.51 -2.08
N ARG A 61 -18.46 -5.07 -1.57
CA ARG A 61 -18.01 -6.43 -1.97
C ARG A 61 -19.00 -7.51 -1.53
N LYS A 62 -19.58 -7.41 -0.33
CA LYS A 62 -20.61 -8.35 0.15
C LYS A 62 -21.87 -8.31 -0.71
N GLU A 63 -22.35 -7.11 -1.04
CA GLU A 63 -23.54 -6.95 -1.90
C GLU A 63 -23.32 -7.50 -3.33
N GLN A 64 -22.09 -7.40 -3.87
CA GLN A 64 -21.74 -8.01 -5.15
C GLN A 64 -21.66 -9.54 -5.09
N GLU A 65 -21.31 -10.11 -3.93
CA GLU A 65 -21.33 -11.56 -3.71
C GLU A 65 -22.77 -12.08 -3.49
N GLU A 66 -23.66 -11.29 -2.88
CA GLU A 66 -25.06 -11.68 -2.59
C GLU A 66 -26.03 -11.45 -3.77
N GLY A 67 -25.74 -10.48 -4.66
CA GLY A 67 -26.54 -10.23 -5.88
C GLY A 67 -26.31 -11.22 -7.03
N GLY A 68 -25.38 -12.16 -6.88
CA GLY A 68 -25.15 -13.27 -7.80
C GLY A 68 -26.04 -14.46 -7.45
N ASP A 69 -27.36 -14.35 -7.68
CA ASP A 69 -28.25 -15.52 -7.53
C ASP A 69 -27.86 -16.63 -8.52
N PHE A 70 -28.05 -17.84 -8.02
CA PHE A 70 -27.68 -19.13 -8.57
C PHE A 70 -28.12 -19.33 -10.02
N GLY A 71 -27.19 -19.13 -10.95
CA GLY A 71 -27.29 -19.56 -12.34
C GLY A 71 -26.06 -20.37 -12.75
N GLU A 72 -26.08 -21.66 -12.43
CA GLU A 72 -25.28 -22.71 -13.09
C GLU A 72 -23.75 -22.55 -13.07
N GLY A 73 -23.11 -23.24 -12.12
CA GLY A 73 -21.72 -23.67 -12.26
C GLY A 73 -20.82 -23.31 -11.09
N SER A 74 -20.70 -24.24 -10.14
CA SER A 74 -19.44 -24.46 -9.44
C SER A 74 -18.37 -24.86 -10.47
N SER A 75 -17.85 -23.87 -11.17
CA SER A 75 -16.61 -23.99 -11.92
C SER A 75 -15.84 -22.75 -11.57
N LEU A 76 -14.86 -22.93 -10.69
CA LEU A 76 -13.67 -22.09 -10.61
C LEU A 76 -13.43 -21.51 -12.00
N LYS A 77 -13.55 -20.18 -12.12
CA LYS A 77 -13.25 -19.44 -13.34
C LYS A 77 -11.76 -19.61 -13.59
N GLY A 78 -11.39 -20.74 -14.19
CA GLY A 78 -10.11 -21.06 -14.80
C GLY A 78 -9.96 -20.20 -16.04
N GLY A 79 -10.02 -18.88 -15.88
CA GLY A 79 -9.57 -17.92 -16.87
C GLY A 79 -8.06 -18.00 -16.91
N ASN A 80 -7.56 -18.66 -17.96
CA ASN A 80 -6.17 -19.06 -18.19
C ASN A 80 -5.80 -20.41 -17.55
N THR A 81 -6.56 -21.47 -17.83
CA THR A 81 -5.89 -22.77 -17.99
C THR A 81 -4.89 -22.60 -19.13
N ILE A 82 -3.62 -22.35 -18.80
CA ILE A 82 -2.49 -22.58 -19.70
C ILE A 82 -2.74 -23.97 -20.28
N ALA A 83 -3.02 -24.02 -21.59
CA ALA A 83 -3.26 -25.28 -22.29
C ALA A 83 -2.10 -26.22 -21.95
N GLY A 84 -2.37 -27.25 -21.13
CA GLY A 84 -1.33 -28.13 -20.58
C GLY A 84 -1.25 -28.23 -19.05
N TRP A 85 -2.22 -27.72 -18.28
CA TRP A 85 -2.28 -27.99 -16.82
C TRP A 85 -2.58 -29.47 -16.54
N ASN A 86 -1.53 -30.29 -16.45
CA ASN A 86 -1.61 -31.68 -16.00
C ASN A 86 -1.61 -31.71 -14.46
N ASN A 87 -2.71 -32.15 -13.87
CA ASN A 87 -2.92 -32.24 -12.42
C ASN A 87 -2.15 -33.36 -11.71
N ARG A 88 -1.29 -34.13 -12.40
CA ARG A 88 -0.46 -35.14 -11.74
C ARG A 88 0.69 -34.47 -10.99
N ALA A 89 1.04 -35.00 -9.82
CA ALA A 89 2.13 -34.51 -8.96
C ALA A 89 3.47 -34.26 -9.70
N ARG A 90 3.72 -34.96 -10.82
CA ARG A 90 4.90 -34.78 -11.69
C ARG A 90 4.89 -33.49 -12.52
N GLY A 91 3.74 -32.84 -12.71
CA GLY A 91 3.61 -31.60 -13.48
C GLY A 91 4.27 -30.40 -12.80
N PHE A 92 4.33 -30.39 -11.46
CA PHE A 92 5.01 -29.35 -10.70
C PHE A 92 6.54 -29.49 -10.76
N CYS A 93 7.07 -30.71 -10.54
CA CYS A 93 8.51 -30.97 -10.61
C CYS A 93 9.07 -30.68 -12.02
N ASN A 94 8.34 -31.02 -13.09
CA ASN A 94 8.77 -30.69 -14.45
C ASN A 94 8.85 -29.17 -14.71
N ARG A 95 8.00 -28.35 -14.07
CA ARG A 95 8.08 -26.88 -14.21
C ARG A 95 9.29 -26.30 -13.49
N ILE A 96 9.54 -26.76 -12.26
CA ILE A 96 10.71 -26.32 -11.50
C ILE A 96 12.00 -26.68 -12.26
N LEU A 97 12.08 -27.91 -12.79
CA LEU A 97 13.26 -28.36 -13.54
C LEU A 97 13.43 -27.62 -14.89
N ASN A 98 12.35 -27.37 -15.64
CA ASN A 98 12.41 -26.58 -16.88
C ASN A 98 12.71 -25.09 -16.64
N ALA A 99 12.27 -24.51 -15.52
CA ALA A 99 12.54 -23.12 -15.16
C ALA A 99 13.98 -22.91 -14.66
N LEU A 100 14.53 -23.89 -13.93
CA LEU A 100 15.92 -23.85 -13.44
C LEU A 100 16.94 -24.22 -14.52
N CYS A 101 16.53 -24.97 -15.54
CA CYS A 101 17.39 -25.33 -16.66
C CYS A 101 16.57 -25.48 -17.95
N PRO A 102 16.46 -24.41 -18.77
CA PRO A 102 15.74 -24.44 -20.04
C PRO A 102 16.28 -25.49 -21.04
N CYS A 103 17.49 -25.98 -20.80
CA CYS A 103 18.19 -26.95 -21.64
C CYS A 103 17.51 -28.33 -21.71
N PHE A 104 16.65 -28.69 -20.73
CA PHE A 104 15.95 -29.99 -20.74
C PHE A 104 14.79 -30.07 -21.75
N SER A 105 14.38 -28.95 -22.33
CA SER A 105 13.36 -28.93 -23.39
C SER A 105 13.92 -29.22 -24.79
N ASN A 106 15.25 -29.36 -24.93
CA ASN A 106 15.89 -29.85 -26.14
C ASN A 106 16.19 -31.36 -26.05
N ASN A 107 15.14 -32.17 -25.87
CA ASN A 107 15.22 -33.56 -26.29
C ASN A 107 14.77 -33.65 -27.74
N GLY A 108 15.78 -33.60 -28.63
CA GLY A 108 15.82 -34.26 -29.92
C GLY A 108 14.61 -34.13 -30.83
N LYS A 109 14.66 -33.17 -31.76
CA LYS A 109 14.15 -33.47 -33.10
C LYS A 109 15.01 -34.60 -33.66
N SER A 110 14.41 -35.79 -33.78
CA SER A 110 14.76 -36.76 -34.81
C SER A 110 13.53 -37.02 -35.66
#